data_AF-A0A3M1DEQ9-F1
#
_entry.id   AF-A0A3M1DEQ9-F1
#
_cell.length_a   1.000
_cell.length_b   1.000
_cell.length_c   1.000
_cell.angle_alpha   90.00
_cell.angle_beta   90.00
_cell.angle_gamma   90.00
#
_symmetry.space_group_name_H-M   'P 1'
#
loop_
_entity.id
_entity.type
_entity.pdbx_description
1 polymer ?
#
loop_
_entity_poly.entity_id
_entity_poly.type
_entity_poly.pdbx_seq_one_letter_code
_entity_poly.pdbx_strand_id
1 'polypeptide(L)'
;MARIPGVVYLVVGLVMMGYSKLIEARNPEANIAIFFWVGLAFFFIGVFKSIVQFVVARSSKKVGEQERRELDAARGTAHKVIRERVKARGQVTHLVCTECGAKLHPKSRYCNWCGAPVEQ
;
A
#
# COMPACT_ATOMS: atom_id res chain seq x y z
N MET A 1 0.45 -9.97 17.84
CA MET A 1 -0.83 -9.29 18.13
C MET A 1 -1.88 -9.81 17.17
N ALA A 2 -2.81 -10.63 17.66
CA ALA A 2 -3.86 -11.22 16.84
C ALA A 2 -4.79 -10.11 16.31
N ARG A 3 -4.83 -9.92 14.99
CA ARG A 3 -5.84 -9.09 14.33
C ARG A 3 -7.14 -9.88 14.40
N ILE A 4 -7.93 -9.70 15.44
CA ILE A 4 -9.26 -10.31 15.51
C ILE A 4 -10.11 -9.61 14.44
N PRO A 5 -10.44 -10.28 13.33
CA PRO A 5 -11.19 -9.65 12.25
C PRO A 5 -12.60 -9.36 12.75
N GLY A 6 -13.20 -8.25 12.30
CA GLY A 6 -14.59 -7.88 12.65
C GLY A 6 -15.63 -8.98 12.39
N VAL A 7 -15.28 -9.96 11.55
CA VAL A 7 -16.00 -11.23 11.36
C VAL A 7 -16.30 -11.96 12.68
N VAL A 8 -15.41 -11.90 13.68
CA VAL A 8 -15.63 -12.57 14.96
C VAL A 8 -16.84 -11.98 15.69
N TYR A 9 -17.01 -10.66 15.66
CA TYR A 9 -18.19 -10.01 16.26
C TYR A 9 -19.49 -10.32 15.49
N LEU A 10 -19.42 -10.47 14.17
CA LEU A 10 -20.57 -10.93 13.37
C LEU A 10 -20.98 -12.36 13.72
N VAL A 11 -20.00 -13.26 13.88
CA VAL A 11 -20.25 -14.66 14.26
C VAL A 11 -20.83 -14.72 15.68
N VAL A 12 -20.25 -13.98 16.63
CA VAL A 12 -20.75 -13.92 18.01
C VAL A 12 -22.18 -13.35 18.07
N GLY A 13 -22.49 -12.34 17.27
CA GLY A 13 -23.84 -11.77 17.18
C GLY A 13 -24.87 -12.76 16.63
N LEU A 14 -24.52 -13.53 15.59
CA LEU A 14 -25.39 -14.55 15.01
C LEU A 14 -25.64 -15.70 16.00
N VAL A 15 -24.61 -16.11 16.73
CA VAL A 15 -24.70 -17.12 17.79
C VAL A 15 -25.64 -16.65 18.91
N MET A 16 -25.50 -15.41 19.38
CA MET A 16 -26.39 -14.86 20.42
C MET A 16 -27.83 -14.71 19.96
N MET A 17 -28.07 -14.27 18.72
CA MET A 17 -29.42 -14.17 18.14
C MET A 17 -30.09 -15.55 18.01
N GLY A 18 -29.34 -16.58 17.60
CA GLY A 18 -29.81 -17.96 17.58
C GLY A 18 -30.11 -18.51 18.99
N TYR A 19 -29.28 -18.15 19.96
CA TYR A 19 -29.44 -18.60 21.35
C TYR A 19 -30.71 -18.04 22.00
N SER A 20 -31.06 -16.77 21.76
CA SER A 20 -32.33 -16.19 22.21
C SER A 20 -33.55 -16.93 21.66
N LYS A 21 -33.56 -17.25 20.36
CA LYS A 21 -34.65 -18.03 19.75
C LYS A 21 -34.75 -19.45 20.31
N LEU A 22 -33.61 -20.07 20.65
CA LEU A 22 -33.57 -21.41 21.23
C LEU A 22 -34.13 -21.44 22.67
N ILE A 23 -33.86 -20.40 23.46
CA ILE A 23 -34.33 -20.27 24.84
C ILE A 23 -35.83 -19.95 24.89
N GLU A 24 -36.32 -19.08 24.01
CA GLU A 24 -37.73 -18.69 23.93
C GLU A 24 -38.63 -19.87 23.54
N ALA A 25 -38.11 -20.80 22.72
CA ALA A 25 -38.80 -22.05 22.41
C ALA A 25 -38.94 -23.00 23.61
N ARG A 26 -38.20 -22.79 24.71
CA ARG A 26 -38.19 -23.69 25.87
C ARG A 26 -38.92 -23.13 27.10
N ASN A 27 -39.04 -21.82 27.27
CA ASN A 27 -39.63 -21.20 28.47
C ASN A 27 -40.45 -19.92 28.14
N PRO A 28 -41.77 -20.02 27.91
CA PRO A 28 -42.61 -18.88 27.51
C PRO A 28 -43.03 -17.94 28.66
N GLU A 29 -42.92 -18.37 29.92
CA GLU A 29 -43.44 -17.62 31.09
C GLU A 29 -42.40 -16.72 31.79
N ALA A 30 -41.15 -16.70 31.32
CA ALA A 30 -40.11 -15.93 31.97
C ALA A 30 -40.11 -14.49 31.42
N ASN A 31 -40.26 -13.51 32.32
CA ASN A 31 -40.05 -12.08 32.07
C ASN A 31 -38.56 -11.79 31.73
N ILE A 32 -38.08 -12.30 30.59
CA ILE A 32 -36.70 -12.19 30.09
C ILE A 32 -36.44 -10.82 29.42
N ALA A 33 -37.42 -9.91 29.45
CA ALA A 33 -37.32 -8.58 28.82
C ALA A 33 -36.04 -7.81 29.22
N ILE A 34 -35.57 -7.96 30.45
CA ILE A 34 -34.32 -7.34 30.93
C ILE A 34 -33.08 -7.88 30.19
N PHE A 35 -32.98 -9.20 30.00
CA PHE A 35 -31.85 -9.80 29.28
C PHE A 35 -31.87 -9.43 27.79
N PHE A 36 -33.05 -9.21 27.22
CA PHE A 36 -33.20 -8.75 25.84
C PHE A 36 -32.61 -7.34 25.65
N TRP A 37 -32.94 -6.40 26.53
CA TRP A 37 -32.43 -5.03 26.47
C TRP A 37 -30.93 -4.93 26.75
N VAL A 38 -30.41 -5.71 27.70
CA VAL A 38 -28.97 -5.78 27.97
C VAL A 38 -28.22 -6.37 26.77
N GLY A 39 -28.73 -7.44 26.17
CA GLY A 39 -28.16 -8.03 24.95
C GLY A 39 -28.17 -7.05 23.78
N LEU A 40 -29.26 -6.31 23.58
CA LEU A 40 -29.40 -5.31 22.53
C LEU A 40 -28.39 -4.16 22.68
N ALA A 41 -28.20 -3.66 23.90
CA ALA A 41 -27.24 -2.59 24.18
C ALA A 41 -25.80 -3.01 23.85
N PHE A 42 -25.39 -4.22 24.25
CA PHE A 42 -24.07 -4.75 23.92
C PHE A 42 -23.90 -5.03 22.42
N PHE A 43 -24.96 -5.49 21.75
CA PHE A 43 -24.97 -5.68 20.31
C PHE A 43 -24.77 -4.36 19.56
N PHE A 44 -25.50 -3.30 19.92
CA PHE A 44 -25.34 -1.99 19.29
C PHE A 44 -23.95 -1.38 19.52
N ILE A 45 -23.38 -1.52 20.73
CA ILE A 45 -22.01 -1.04 21.00
C ILE A 45 -20.98 -1.81 20.15
N GLY A 46 -21.14 -3.14 20.01
CA GLY A 46 -20.28 -3.98 19.17
C GLY A 46 -20.38 -3.63 17.69
N VAL A 47 -21.60 -3.47 17.17
CA VAL A 47 -21.86 -3.09 15.77
C VAL A 47 -21.33 -1.69 15.49
N PHE A 48 -21.57 -0.72 16.38
CA PHE A 48 -21.09 0.66 16.21
C PHE A 48 -19.56 0.71 16.15
N LYS A 49 -18.86 0.03 17.07
CA LYS A 49 -17.39 -0.04 17.06
C LYS A 49 -16.85 -0.70 15.79
N SER A 50 -17.52 -1.75 15.30
CA SER A 50 -17.17 -2.43 14.05
C SER A 50 -17.37 -1.53 12.82
N ILE A 51 -18.48 -0.77 12.77
CA ILE A 51 -18.75 0.20 11.70
C ILE A 51 -17.69 1.31 11.70
N VAL A 52 -17.38 1.89 12.86
CA VAL A 52 -16.35 2.93 12.99
C VAL A 52 -15.00 2.42 12.51
N GLN A 53 -14.60 1.22 12.95
CA GLN A 53 -13.33 0.61 12.53
C GLN A 53 -13.31 0.32 11.02
N PHE A 54 -14.43 -0.12 10.45
CA PHE A 54 -14.56 -0.39 9.02
C PHE A 54 -14.45 0.89 8.17
N VAL A 55 -15.09 1.99 8.62
CA VAL A 55 -15.04 3.29 7.95
C VAL A 55 -13.63 3.88 8.01
N VAL A 56 -12.99 3.86 9.18
CA VAL A 56 -11.61 4.35 9.36
C VAL A 56 -10.61 3.52 8.54
N ALA A 57 -10.76 2.18 8.53
CA ALA A 57 -9.92 1.30 7.72
C ALA A 57 -10.07 1.54 6.21
N ARG A 58 -11.28 1.86 5.74
CA ARG A 58 -11.51 2.24 4.33
C ARG A 58 -10.85 3.56 3.96
N SER A 59 -10.89 4.54 4.87
CA SER A 59 -10.30 5.86 4.64
C SER A 59 -8.78 5.79 4.49
N SER A 60 -8.11 5.06 5.39
CA SER A 60 -6.65 4.91 5.37
C SER A 60 -6.13 4.23 4.09
N LYS A 61 -6.89 3.28 3.52
CA LYS A 61 -6.50 2.58 2.29
C LYS A 61 -6.53 3.47 1.05
N LYS A 62 -7.46 4.44 0.98
CA LYS A 62 -7.56 5.37 -0.15
C LYS A 62 -6.44 6.41 -0.14
N VAL A 63 -6.10 6.94 1.03
CA VAL A 63 -5.01 7.92 1.18
C VAL A 63 -3.67 7.32 0.73
N GLY A 64 -3.38 6.07 1.14
CA GLY A 64 -2.13 5.41 0.76
C GLY A 64 -1.98 5.09 -0.73
N GLU A 65 -3.08 4.90 -1.46
CA GLU A 65 -3.02 4.68 -2.91
C GLU A 65 -2.88 5.99 -3.69
N GLN A 66 -3.54 7.06 -3.24
CA GLN A 66 -3.42 8.39 -3.83
C GLN A 66 -1.99 8.94 -3.69
N GLU A 67 -1.39 8.82 -2.49
CA GLU A 67 -0.02 9.30 -2.22
C GLU A 67 1.03 8.55 -3.06
N ARG A 68 0.85 7.24 -3.29
CA ARG A 68 1.72 6.46 -4.19
C ARG A 68 1.63 6.92 -5.64
N ARG A 69 0.42 7.17 -6.16
CA ARG A 69 0.23 7.65 -7.53
C ARG A 69 0.86 9.04 -7.74
N GLU A 70 0.79 9.91 -6.74
CA GLU A 70 1.39 11.25 -6.79
C GLU A 70 2.92 11.18 -6.79
N LEU A 71 3.51 10.30 -5.97
CA LEU A 71 4.95 10.04 -5.95
C LEU A 71 5.46 9.43 -7.28
N ASP A 72 4.70 8.50 -7.86
CA ASP A 72 5.03 7.87 -9.15
C ASP A 72 4.93 8.89 -10.30
N ALA A 73 3.93 9.78 -10.28
CA ALA A 73 3.81 10.88 -11.23
C ALA A 73 4.98 11.88 -11.12
N ALA A 74 5.37 12.24 -9.89
CA ALA A 74 6.52 13.12 -9.62
C ALA A 74 7.86 12.50 -10.06
N ARG A 75 8.03 11.18 -9.90
CA ARG A 75 9.21 10.46 -10.43
C ARG A 75 9.25 10.46 -11.95
N GLY A 76 8.11 10.28 -12.61
CA GLY A 76 8.02 10.31 -14.07
C GLY A 76 8.44 11.64 -14.68
N THR A 77 7.98 12.76 -14.11
CA THR A 77 8.38 14.11 -14.53
C THR A 77 9.85 14.38 -14.26
N ALA A 78 10.38 14.00 -13.09
CA ALA A 78 11.80 14.16 -12.78
C ALA A 78 12.71 13.40 -13.77
N HIS A 79 12.37 12.15 -14.11
CA HIS A 79 13.15 11.36 -15.07
C HIS A 79 13.11 11.98 -16.47
N LYS A 80 11.96 12.52 -16.90
CA LYS A 80 11.81 13.19 -18.19
C LYS A 80 12.68 14.45 -18.28
N VAL A 81 12.69 15.27 -17.23
CA VAL A 81 13.53 16.48 -17.14
C VAL A 81 15.02 16.15 -17.16
N ILE A 82 15.45 15.11 -16.42
CA ILE A 82 16.86 14.67 -16.44
C ILE A 82 17.25 14.21 -17.85
N ARG A 83 16.40 13.41 -18.51
CA ARG A 83 16.65 12.93 -19.87
C ARG A 83 16.77 14.08 -20.87
N GLU A 84 15.90 15.08 -20.79
CA GLU A 84 15.97 16.28 -21.65
C GLU A 84 17.24 17.10 -21.37
N ARG A 85 17.63 17.28 -20.11
CA ARG A 85 18.88 17.95 -19.75
C ARG A 85 20.13 17.20 -20.21
N VAL A 86 20.14 15.87 -20.13
CA VAL A 86 21.24 15.04 -20.67
C VAL A 86 21.30 15.17 -22.19
N LYS A 87 20.15 15.15 -22.88
CA LYS A 87 20.07 15.35 -24.32
C LYS A 87 20.56 16.75 -24.74
N ALA A 88 20.18 17.79 -23.97
CA ALA A 88 20.62 19.16 -24.19
C ALA A 88 22.10 19.39 -23.87
N ARG A 89 22.69 18.61 -22.94
CA ARG A 89 24.12 18.70 -22.58
C ARG A 89 25.07 18.05 -23.59
N GLY A 90 24.55 17.57 -24.71
CA GLY A 90 25.35 16.94 -25.76
C GLY A 90 25.69 15.50 -25.39
N GLN A 91 25.27 14.58 -26.26
CA GLN A 91 25.58 13.17 -26.15
C GLN A 91 27.10 12.96 -26.04
N VAL A 92 27.49 12.13 -25.09
CA VAL A 92 28.83 11.56 -24.98
C VAL A 92 29.09 10.81 -26.29
N THR A 93 29.86 11.40 -27.21
CA THR A 93 30.35 10.69 -28.39
C THR A 93 31.28 9.59 -27.86
N HIS A 94 30.86 8.34 -27.99
CA HIS A 94 31.71 7.22 -27.63
C HIS A 94 32.79 7.10 -28.71
N LEU A 95 33.98 7.60 -28.42
CA LEU A 95 35.16 7.30 -29.23
C LEU A 95 35.60 5.85 -28.93
N VAL A 96 36.28 5.22 -29.87
CA VAL A 96 36.82 3.87 -29.71
C VAL A 96 38.33 3.94 -29.92
N CYS A 97 39.09 3.25 -29.07
CA CYS A 97 40.54 3.20 -29.19
C CYS A 97 40.94 2.42 -30.46
N THR A 98 41.83 2.98 -31.27
CA THR A 98 42.40 2.31 -32.45
C THR A 98 43.31 1.14 -32.08
N GLU A 99 43.98 1.20 -30.93
CA GLU A 99 44.94 0.18 -30.48
C GLU A 99 44.27 -1.05 -29.86
N CYS A 100 43.23 -0.87 -29.03
CA CYS A 100 42.63 -1.97 -28.25
C CYS A 100 41.12 -2.13 -28.45
N GLY A 101 40.46 -1.26 -29.21
CA GLY A 101 39.01 -1.32 -29.44
C GLY A 101 38.16 -0.95 -28.21
N ALA A 102 38.75 -0.49 -27.10
CA ALA A 102 38.00 -0.08 -25.92
C ALA A 102 37.20 1.22 -26.17
N LYS A 103 36.03 1.35 -25.52
CA LYS A 103 35.25 2.60 -25.54
C LYS A 103 35.95 3.67 -24.72
N LEU A 104 36.21 4.81 -25.34
CA LEU A 104 36.83 5.99 -24.75
C LEU A 104 35.78 7.03 -24.38
N HIS A 105 36.11 7.78 -23.33
CA HIS A 105 35.33 8.95 -22.95
C HIS A 105 35.75 10.12 -23.85
N PRO A 106 34.82 10.95 -24.35
CA PRO A 106 35.13 12.02 -25.30
C PRO A 106 36.04 13.14 -24.78
N LYS A 107 36.44 13.07 -23.50
CA LYS A 107 37.38 14.00 -22.85
C LYS A 107 38.66 13.35 -22.35
N SER A 108 38.88 12.05 -22.59
CA SER A 108 40.09 11.34 -22.16
C SER A 108 41.23 11.53 -23.17
N ARG A 109 42.42 11.93 -22.71
CA ARG A 109 43.63 12.04 -23.55
C ARG A 109 44.38 10.71 -23.73
N TYR A 110 44.05 9.71 -22.90
CA TYR A 110 44.69 8.40 -22.88
C TYR A 110 43.60 7.32 -22.76
N CYS A 111 43.84 6.13 -23.29
CA CYS A 111 42.94 5.00 -23.12
C CYS A 111 43.03 4.46 -21.69
N ASN A 112 41.88 4.34 -21.00
CA ASN A 112 41.81 3.80 -19.63
C ASN A 112 42.16 2.29 -19.54
N TRP A 113 42.15 1.58 -20.67
CA TRP A 113 42.38 0.14 -20.72
C TRP A 113 43.81 -0.21 -21.12
N CYS A 114 44.34 0.38 -22.21
CA CYS A 114 45.68 0.06 -22.71
C CYS A 114 46.74 1.14 -22.45
N GLY A 115 46.36 2.33 -21.98
CA GLY A 115 47.30 3.43 -21.73
C GLY A 115 47.79 4.17 -22.98
N ALA A 116 47.38 3.74 -24.19
CA ALA A 116 47.78 4.40 -25.44
C ALA A 116 47.26 5.86 -25.50
N PRO A 117 48.05 6.80 -26.07
CA PRO A 117 47.59 8.16 -26.32
C PRO A 117 46.44 8.15 -27.32
N VAL A 118 45.45 9.00 -27.08
CA VAL A 118 44.30 9.14 -27.97
C VAL A 118 44.65 10.18 -29.02
N GLU A 119 45.21 9.73 -30.13
CA GLU A 119 45.34 10.56 -31.32
C GLU A 119 43.95 10.65 -31.97
N GLN A 120 43.44 11.88 -32.12
CA GLN A 120 42.12 12.14 -32.70
C GLN A 120 42.11 11.87 -34.20
#